data_AF-A0A945HLB0-F1
#
_entry.id   AF-A0A945HLB0-F1
#
_cell.length_a   1.000
_cell.length_b   1.000
_cell.length_c   1.000
_cell.angle_alpha   90.00
_cell.angle_beta   90.00
_cell.angle_gamma   90.00
#
_symmetry.space_group_name_H-M   'P 1'
#
loop_
_entity.id
_entity.type
_entity.pdbx_description
1 polymer ?
#
loop_
_entity_poly.entity_id
_entity_poly.type
_entity_poly.pdbx_seq_one_letter_code
_entity_poly.pdbx_strand_id
1 'polypeptide(L)'
;MIAKEDYKNQTTGIGFAKWTDFYPIHSKEKIFFIDVNFDKKTAEIKSNQKTSTTHLFNFPEAIKRKKQITHLFKETKWANYFEMDLTELRCAIISEYIHSDKTLQQIKKTHS
;
A
#
# COMPACT_ATOMS: atom_id res chain seq x y z
N MET A 1 -9.29 36.11 47.20
CA MET A 1 -9.64 35.49 45.89
C MET A 1 -8.46 35.74 44.96
N ILE A 2 -7.75 34.71 44.51
CA ILE A 2 -6.61 34.85 43.59
C ILE A 2 -7.07 34.32 42.23
N ALA A 3 -6.95 35.18 41.21
CA ALA A 3 -7.41 34.93 39.84
C ALA A 3 -6.58 33.83 39.17
N LYS A 4 -7.27 32.91 38.47
CA LYS A 4 -6.67 31.77 37.77
C LYS A 4 -5.88 32.24 36.55
N GLU A 5 -4.67 31.74 36.47
CA GLU A 5 -3.66 31.95 35.42
C GLU A 5 -4.18 31.55 34.03
N ASP A 6 -3.78 32.33 33.02
CA ASP A 6 -4.04 32.21 31.58
C ASP A 6 -4.13 30.77 31.05
N TYR A 7 -5.35 30.31 30.78
CA TYR A 7 -5.62 29.08 30.05
C TYR A 7 -5.32 29.29 28.56
N LYS A 8 -4.25 28.66 28.08
CA LYS A 8 -3.76 28.71 26.69
C LYS A 8 -4.84 28.23 25.71
N ASN A 9 -5.52 29.16 25.04
CA ASN A 9 -6.50 28.82 23.99
C ASN A 9 -5.76 28.28 22.75
N GLN A 10 -6.34 27.27 22.13
CA GLN A 10 -5.69 26.49 21.07
C GLN A 10 -5.54 27.33 19.79
N THR A 11 -4.35 27.33 19.18
CA THR A 11 -4.12 27.94 17.86
C THR A 11 -4.84 27.13 16.78
N THR A 12 -5.88 27.69 16.18
CA THR A 12 -6.60 27.09 15.06
C THR A 12 -5.73 27.07 13.80
N GLY A 13 -5.15 25.92 13.47
CA GLY A 13 -4.55 25.67 12.17
C GLY A 13 -5.63 25.24 11.17
N ILE A 14 -5.95 26.08 10.19
CA ILE A 14 -6.88 25.73 9.11
C ILE A 14 -6.06 25.08 8.00
N GLY A 15 -6.21 23.77 7.81
CA GLY A 15 -5.69 23.08 6.63
C GLY A 15 -6.56 23.39 5.41
N PHE A 16 -5.96 23.93 4.34
CA PHE A 16 -6.64 24.17 3.06
C PHE A 16 -6.23 23.11 2.04
N ALA A 17 -7.21 22.44 1.45
CA ALA A 17 -7.04 21.58 0.29
C ALA A 17 -8.19 21.86 -0.70
N LYS A 18 -7.90 21.90 -2.01
CA LYS A 18 -8.96 22.11 -3.00
C LYS A 18 -9.75 20.83 -3.16
N TRP A 19 -11.07 20.93 -3.33
CA TRP A 19 -11.93 19.76 -3.58
C TRP A 19 -11.49 18.96 -4.82
N THR A 20 -10.88 19.62 -5.80
CA THR A 20 -10.31 19.01 -7.01
C THR A 20 -9.10 18.12 -6.76
N ASP A 21 -8.39 18.30 -5.63
CA ASP A 21 -7.27 17.44 -5.26
C ASP A 21 -7.73 16.09 -4.65
N PHE A 22 -9.03 15.92 -4.40
CA PHE A 22 -9.60 14.68 -3.88
C PHE A 22 -10.06 13.76 -5.03
N TYR A 23 -9.42 12.60 -5.15
CA TYR A 23 -9.86 11.56 -6.08
C TYR A 23 -11.09 10.82 -5.52
N PRO A 24 -12.17 10.63 -6.31
CA PRO A 24 -13.31 9.84 -5.87
C PRO A 24 -12.89 8.43 -5.45
N ILE A 25 -13.33 8.01 -4.27
CA ILE A 25 -13.00 6.70 -3.66
C ILE A 25 -13.48 5.53 -4.54
N HIS A 26 -14.50 5.78 -5.36
CA HIS A 26 -15.08 4.84 -6.32
C HIS A 26 -14.61 5.05 -7.76
N SER A 27 -13.54 5.83 -7.97
CA SER A 27 -13.00 5.99 -9.32
C SER A 27 -12.55 4.62 -9.84
N LYS A 28 -13.12 4.22 -10.97
CA LYS A 28 -12.75 3.00 -11.71
C LYS A 28 -11.45 3.20 -12.50
N GLU A 29 -10.89 4.39 -12.47
CA GLU A 29 -9.67 4.74 -13.19
C GLU A 29 -8.48 3.97 -12.60
N LYS A 30 -7.83 3.18 -13.46
CA LYS A 30 -6.59 2.49 -13.15
C LYS A 30 -5.43 3.47 -13.38
N ILE A 31 -5.16 4.33 -12.40
CA ILE A 31 -4.09 5.34 -12.45
C ILE A 31 -3.05 5.19 -11.34
N PHE A 32 -3.28 4.25 -10.42
CA PHE A 32 -2.40 4.02 -9.27
C PHE A 32 -1.53 2.80 -9.50
N PHE A 33 -0.28 2.85 -9.07
CA PHE A 33 0.59 1.69 -8.98
C PHE A 33 1.11 1.52 -7.56
N ILE A 34 1.63 0.33 -7.28
CA ILE A 34 2.17 -0.02 -5.98
C ILE A 34 3.68 -0.12 -6.11
N ASP A 35 4.37 0.77 -5.38
CA ASP A 35 5.80 0.76 -5.24
C ASP A 35 6.16 -0.03 -3.98
N VAL A 36 6.98 -1.06 -4.12
CA VAL A 36 7.39 -1.92 -3.01
C VAL A 36 8.87 -1.74 -2.76
N ASN A 37 9.20 -1.36 -1.53
CA ASN A 37 10.57 -1.32 -1.05
C ASN A 37 10.81 -2.56 -0.18
N PHE A 38 11.54 -3.55 -0.72
CA PHE A 38 11.86 -4.79 -0.04
C PHE A 38 12.81 -4.62 1.14
N ASP A 39 13.74 -3.67 1.03
CA ASP A 39 14.73 -3.34 2.06
C ASP A 39 14.04 -2.80 3.32
N LYS A 40 13.15 -1.82 3.13
CA LYS A 40 12.33 -1.23 4.18
C LYS A 40 11.09 -2.05 4.52
N LYS A 41 10.77 -3.09 3.74
CA LYS A 41 9.54 -3.90 3.86
C LYS A 41 8.26 -3.04 3.85
N THR A 42 8.23 -2.04 2.97
CA THR A 42 7.11 -1.08 2.85
C THR A 42 6.49 -1.12 1.46
N ALA A 43 5.20 -0.83 1.39
CA ALA A 43 4.45 -0.71 0.15
C ALA A 43 3.71 0.63 0.12
N GLU A 44 3.89 1.39 -0.95
CA GLU A 44 3.32 2.71 -1.14
C GLU A 44 2.51 2.77 -2.42
N ILE A 45 1.42 3.52 -2.40
CA ILE A 45 0.58 3.72 -3.58
C ILE A 45 1.00 5.05 -4.19
N LYS A 46 1.36 5.03 -5.47
CA LYS A 46 1.82 6.20 -6.22
C LYS A 46 0.96 6.37 -7.48
N SER A 47 0.83 7.60 -7.97
CA SER A 47 -0.01 7.95 -9.14
C SER A 47 0.78 8.59 -10.29
N ASN A 48 2.11 8.52 -10.27
CA ASN A 48 2.97 9.15 -11.28
C ASN A 48 3.19 8.26 -12.52
N GLN A 49 2.70 8.68 -13.69
CA GLN A 49 2.72 7.97 -14.98
C GLN A 49 4.11 7.79 -15.62
N LYS A 50 5.19 7.64 -14.85
CA LYS A 50 6.55 7.64 -15.43
C LYS A 50 7.00 6.28 -15.99
N THR A 51 6.27 5.19 -15.77
CA THR A 51 6.69 3.86 -16.24
C THR A 51 5.54 3.13 -16.91
N SER A 52 5.57 3.11 -18.25
CA SER A 52 4.62 2.44 -19.15
C SER A 52 4.50 0.92 -18.92
N THR A 53 5.36 0.33 -18.09
CA THR A 53 5.46 -1.10 -17.82
C THR A 53 4.85 -1.52 -16.48
N THR A 54 4.33 -0.57 -15.70
CA THR A 54 3.75 -0.88 -14.38
C THR A 54 2.25 -1.14 -14.49
N HIS A 55 1.78 -2.24 -13.90
CA HIS A 55 0.35 -2.54 -13.83
C HIS A 55 -0.35 -1.49 -12.97
N LEU A 56 -1.39 -0.88 -13.56
CA LEU A 56 -2.19 0.14 -12.90
C LEU A 56 -3.44 -0.48 -12.28
N PHE A 57 -3.79 0.03 -11.10
CA PHE A 57 -4.90 -0.38 -10.28
C PHE A 57 -5.82 0.81 -10.00
N ASN A 58 -7.09 0.49 -9.73
CA ASN A 58 -7.99 1.46 -9.12
C ASN A 58 -7.59 1.68 -7.65
N PHE A 59 -8.05 2.78 -7.06
CA PHE A 59 -7.73 3.12 -5.68
C PHE A 59 -8.12 2.02 -4.65
N PRO A 60 -9.35 1.48 -4.63
CA PRO A 60 -9.73 0.47 -3.63
C PRO A 60 -8.92 -0.83 -3.76
N GLU A 61 -8.58 -1.23 -4.99
CA GLU A 61 -7.75 -2.39 -5.27
C GLU A 61 -6.30 -2.16 -4.83
N ALA A 62 -5.73 -0.99 -5.12
CA ALA A 62 -4.39 -0.62 -4.66
C ALA A 62 -4.28 -0.66 -3.13
N ILE A 63 -5.30 -0.15 -2.42
CA ILE A 63 -5.38 -0.21 -0.95
C ILE A 63 -5.45 -1.65 -0.44
N LYS A 64 -6.29 -2.49 -1.05
CA LYS A 64 -6.41 -3.91 -0.71
C LYS A 64 -5.06 -4.63 -0.90
N ARG A 65 -4.41 -4.39 -2.03
CA ARG A 65 -3.11 -4.97 -2.36
C ARG A 65 -2.01 -4.53 -1.39
N LYS A 66 -1.89 -3.23 -1.12
CA LYS A 66 -0.96 -2.68 -0.11
C LYS A 66 -1.13 -3.36 1.25
N LYS A 67 -2.39 -3.55 1.70
CA LYS A 67 -2.69 -4.23 2.96
C LYS A 67 -2.21 -5.68 2.95
N GLN A 68 -2.42 -6.42 1.86
CA GLN A 68 -1.95 -7.80 1.71
C GLN A 68 -0.42 -7.88 1.69
N ILE A 69 0.26 -6.98 0.97
CA ILE A 69 1.73 -6.92 0.93
C ILE A 69 2.31 -6.61 2.31
N THR A 70 1.73 -5.64 3.02
CA THR A 70 2.14 -5.30 4.39
C THR A 70 1.99 -6.50 5.34
N HIS A 71 0.93 -7.30 5.15
CA HIS A 71 0.73 -8.52 5.92
C HIS A 71 1.77 -9.60 5.57
N LEU A 72 2.16 -9.76 4.30
CA LEU A 72 3.23 -10.69 3.88
C LEU A 72 4.60 -10.35 4.47
N PHE A 73 4.87 -9.07 4.69
CA PHE A 73 6.11 -8.62 5.35
C PHE A 73 6.10 -8.90 6.85
N LYS A 74 4.94 -8.82 7.51
CA LYS A 74 4.79 -9.07 8.96
C LYS A 74 4.70 -10.56 9.30
N GLU A 75 3.89 -11.31 8.56
CA GLU A 75 3.66 -12.73 8.78
C GLU A 75 4.68 -13.54 7.98
N THR A 76 5.31 -14.53 8.62
CA THR A 76 6.30 -15.43 8.00
C THR A 76 5.77 -16.86 7.92
N LYS A 77 4.71 -17.20 8.69
CA LYS A 77 4.16 -18.56 8.76
C LYS A 77 3.76 -19.14 7.41
N TRP A 78 3.32 -18.28 6.49
CA TRP A 78 2.93 -18.71 5.15
C TRP A 78 4.12 -19.19 4.30
N ALA A 79 5.34 -18.77 4.61
CA ALA A 79 6.53 -19.16 3.87
C ALA A 79 7.13 -20.49 4.33
N ASN A 80 6.77 -20.98 5.53
CA ASN A 80 7.20 -22.30 6.03
C ASN A 80 6.71 -23.47 5.16
N TYR A 81 5.71 -23.24 4.31
CA TYR A 81 5.19 -24.23 3.37
C TYR A 81 5.98 -24.31 2.06
N PHE A 82 7.07 -23.54 1.93
CA PHE A 82 7.89 -23.47 0.73
C PHE A 82 9.34 -23.81 1.09
N GLU A 83 10.01 -24.58 0.22
CA GLU A 83 11.41 -25.00 0.41
C GLU A 83 12.43 -23.93 -0.04
N MET A 84 11.95 -22.77 -0.52
CA MET A 84 12.76 -21.67 -1.06
C MET A 84 13.12 -20.63 0.02
N ASP A 85 14.20 -19.88 -0.19
CA ASP A 85 14.57 -18.76 0.68
C ASP A 85 13.41 -17.77 0.82
N LEU A 86 13.11 -17.41 2.07
CA LEU A 86 12.00 -16.52 2.44
C LEU A 86 12.06 -15.18 1.69
N THR A 87 13.26 -14.68 1.44
CA THR A 87 13.49 -13.38 0.80
C THR A 87 13.21 -13.47 -0.69
N GLU A 88 13.74 -14.49 -1.35
CA GLU A 88 13.50 -14.73 -2.78
C GLU A 88 12.03 -15.00 -3.06
N LEU A 89 11.40 -15.86 -2.25
CA LEU A 89 9.98 -16.18 -2.35
C LEU A 89 9.11 -14.93 -2.19
N ARG A 90 9.42 -14.07 -1.20
CA ARG A 90 8.72 -12.80 -0.99
C ARG A 90 8.86 -11.88 -2.18
N CYS A 91 10.07 -11.71 -2.70
CA CYS A 91 10.34 -10.88 -3.86
C CYS A 91 9.55 -11.37 -5.08
N ALA A 92 9.55 -12.68 -5.34
CA ALA A 92 8.83 -13.29 -6.45
C ALA A 92 7.30 -13.08 -6.32
N ILE A 93 6.73 -13.45 -5.16
CA ILE A 93 5.27 -13.34 -4.94
C ILE A 93 4.81 -11.89 -5.00
N ILE A 94 5.53 -10.98 -4.35
CA ILE A 94 5.13 -9.57 -4.33
C ILE A 94 5.30 -8.94 -5.71
N SER A 95 6.36 -9.28 -6.44
CA SER A 95 6.54 -8.81 -7.83
C SER A 95 5.41 -9.32 -8.73
N GLU A 96 5.08 -10.62 -8.70
CA GLU A 96 3.95 -11.14 -9.47
C GLU A 96 2.63 -10.47 -9.04
N TYR A 97 2.47 -10.21 -7.74
CA TYR A 97 1.28 -9.59 -7.20
C TYR A 97 1.13 -8.11 -7.55
N ILE A 98 2.20 -7.35 -7.79
CA ILE A 98 2.07 -5.96 -8.26
C ILE A 98 2.00 -5.86 -9.79
N HIS A 99 2.42 -6.91 -10.52
CA HIS A 99 2.40 -6.99 -11.98
C HIS A 99 1.27 -7.87 -12.54
N SER A 100 0.27 -8.25 -11.74
CA SER A 100 -0.82 -9.13 -12.21
C SER A 100 -2.15 -8.80 -11.56
N ASP A 101 -3.25 -9.05 -12.27
CA ASP A 101 -4.61 -9.05 -11.70
C ASP A 101 -4.88 -10.28 -10.79
N LYS A 102 -3.92 -11.20 -10.66
CA LYS A 102 -4.03 -12.37 -9.78
C LYS A 102 -4.14 -12.01 -8.30
N THR A 103 -4.94 -12.80 -7.59
CA THR A 103 -5.02 -12.75 -6.12
C THR A 103 -3.81 -13.43 -5.48
N LEU A 104 -3.46 -13.02 -4.25
CA LEU A 104 -2.37 -13.64 -3.50
C LEU A 104 -2.53 -15.16 -3.33
N GLN A 105 -3.76 -15.66 -3.23
CA GLN A 105 -4.04 -17.09 -3.15
C GLN A 105 -3.71 -17.83 -4.44
N GLN A 106 -4.02 -17.24 -5.60
CA GLN A 106 -3.68 -17.83 -6.90
C GLN A 106 -2.16 -17.92 -7.09
N ILE A 107 -1.45 -16.85 -6.74
CA ILE A 107 0.02 -16.81 -6.83
C ILE A 107 0.64 -17.88 -5.94
N LYS A 108 0.19 -17.99 -4.68
CA LYS A 108 0.67 -19.03 -3.76
C LYS A 108 0.48 -20.44 -4.31
N LYS A 109 -0.69 -20.75 -4.87
CA LYS A 109 -0.98 -22.07 -5.48
C LYS A 109 -0.08 -22.40 -6.67
N THR A 110 0.42 -21.40 -7.40
CA THR A 110 1.35 -21.63 -8.50
C THR A 110 2.75 -22.01 -8.01
N HIS A 111 3.10 -21.64 -6.78
CA HIS A 111 4.41 -21.90 -6.17
C HIS A 111 4.41 -23.05 -5.14
N SER A 112 3.23 -23.62 -4.81
CA SER A 112 3.05 -24.73 -3.84
C SER A 112 3.12 -26.10 -4.50
#